data_AF-A0A4R4PDM0-F1
#
_entry.id   AF-A0A4R4PDM0-F1
#
_cell.length_a   1.000
_cell.length_b   1.000
_cell.length_c   1.000
_cell.angle_alpha   90.00
_cell.angle_beta   90.00
_cell.angle_gamma   90.00
#
_symmetry.space_group_name_H-M   'P 1'
#
loop_
_entity.id
_entity.type
_entity.pdbx_description
1 polymer ?
#
loop_
_entity_poly.entity_id
_entity_poly.type
_entity_poly.pdbx_seq_one_letter_code
_entity_poly.pdbx_strand_id
1 'polypeptide(L)'
;MGTPATPSVAGGEPPAALTLPALVDGAELVGEFKNSGYREPPQLVRLPDGQLVRLPPLLFLVAKALHEHRDEAGADVAQALDRVAAAVSEQAGARLTGEQVVYLADRKLAPLGVTTYSDGTAPATVKADPWLSLRWRVAVLPESFTWFIGGLFSWLFRPVAIAAMLAAFAVSEGWLLTSHSVAGAITTAIMNPLSILLIIGLGIASCAFHEVGHATACRYGGVRPGVMGCGIYLVWPAFYTDITESYRLGRGGRLRADLAGVYFNAIFVVGLTLAYLQTGFEPLLVAVLYVNLEMMQQLLPTLRFDGYYIMSDLVGIPDLFKYIGPILRRTLLRRPADARLSELKRWPQVFVTLWVLTVIPMLVFQIGLIISQVPALVAKDWMMMRRLAAEAAQGAGVLQLLTSGLQIVMLILPLAGVALILYGVGRRLVRWAVRYIQGPAPQPMPDA
;
A
#
# COMPACT_ATOMS: atom_id res chain seq x y z
N MET A 1 4.14 65.95 -24.80
CA MET A 1 2.85 65.42 -25.27
C MET A 1 2.97 63.92 -25.31
N GLY A 2 2.69 63.27 -24.17
CA GLY A 2 2.73 61.82 -24.03
C GLY A 2 1.31 61.32 -23.86
N THR A 3 0.82 60.61 -24.87
CA THR A 3 -0.44 59.87 -24.85
C THR A 3 -0.25 58.65 -23.94
N PRO A 4 -1.02 58.47 -22.86
CA PRO A 4 -0.99 57.24 -22.09
C PRO A 4 -1.86 56.21 -22.82
N ALA A 5 -1.21 55.15 -23.31
CA ALA A 5 -1.90 53.95 -23.77
C ALA A 5 -2.49 53.24 -22.55
N THR A 6 -3.81 53.32 -22.42
CA THR A 6 -4.61 52.51 -21.50
C THR A 6 -4.49 51.05 -21.93
N PRO A 7 -4.02 50.11 -21.09
CA PRO A 7 -4.20 48.70 -21.38
C PRO A 7 -5.69 48.38 -21.19
N SER A 8 -6.37 48.18 -22.32
CA SER A 8 -7.70 47.58 -22.39
C SER A 8 -7.63 46.19 -21.75
N VAL A 9 -8.21 46.05 -20.56
CA VAL A 9 -8.51 44.76 -19.94
C VAL A 9 -9.53 44.07 -20.83
N ALA A 10 -9.05 43.18 -21.70
CA ALA A 10 -9.89 42.30 -22.49
C ALA A 10 -10.54 41.28 -21.55
N GLY A 11 -11.87 41.35 -21.44
CA GLY A 11 -12.77 40.25 -21.14
C GLY A 11 -12.39 39.36 -19.97
N GLY A 12 -12.48 39.89 -18.74
CA GLY A 12 -12.74 39.02 -17.61
C GLY A 12 -14.13 38.39 -17.81
N GLU A 13 -14.19 37.07 -17.84
CA GLU A 13 -15.45 36.35 -17.64
C GLU A 13 -16.18 36.96 -16.43
N PRO A 14 -17.53 37.07 -16.46
CA PRO A 14 -18.27 37.53 -15.29
C PRO A 14 -17.81 36.71 -14.06
N PRO A 15 -17.64 37.32 -12.88
CA PRO A 15 -17.24 36.57 -11.70
C PRO A 15 -18.19 35.38 -11.56
N ALA A 16 -17.64 34.17 -11.64
CA ALA A 16 -18.41 32.94 -11.57
C ALA A 16 -19.35 33.07 -10.37
N ALA A 17 -20.65 32.91 -10.60
CA ALA A 17 -21.65 33.06 -9.55
C ALA A 17 -21.24 32.16 -8.38
N LEU A 18 -21.09 32.75 -7.19
CA LEU A 18 -20.74 32.00 -5.98
C LEU A 18 -21.78 30.89 -5.81
N THR A 19 -21.33 29.64 -5.86
CA THR A 19 -22.13 28.45 -5.60
C THR A 19 -21.82 27.91 -4.22
N LEU A 20 -22.80 27.29 -3.57
CA LEU A 20 -22.57 26.61 -2.31
C LEU A 20 -21.69 25.38 -2.57
N PRO A 21 -20.48 25.28 -1.98
CA PRO A 21 -19.63 24.10 -2.16
C PRO A 21 -20.35 22.85 -1.66
N ALA A 22 -20.46 21.83 -2.51
CA ALA A 22 -21.10 20.57 -2.17
C ALA A 22 -20.06 19.46 -2.04
N LEU A 23 -20.41 18.37 -1.34
CA LEU A 23 -19.61 17.15 -1.42
C LEU A 23 -19.60 16.62 -2.85
N VAL A 24 -18.46 16.11 -3.30
CA VAL A 24 -18.37 15.47 -4.61
C VAL A 24 -19.31 14.26 -4.66
N ASP A 25 -20.02 14.08 -5.77
CA ASP A 25 -20.97 12.98 -5.95
C ASP A 25 -20.32 11.61 -5.70
N GLY A 26 -20.87 10.87 -4.75
CA GLY A 26 -20.35 9.57 -4.31
C GLY A 26 -19.35 9.63 -3.15
N ALA A 27 -19.01 10.82 -2.65
CA ALA A 27 -18.24 10.97 -1.42
C ALA A 27 -19.10 10.63 -0.19
N GLU A 28 -18.53 9.88 0.75
CA GLU A 28 -19.22 9.39 1.95
C GLU A 28 -18.46 9.81 3.21
N LEU A 29 -19.17 10.42 4.16
CA LEU A 29 -18.63 10.78 5.47
C LEU A 29 -18.58 9.53 6.35
N VAL A 30 -17.38 9.03 6.63
CA VAL A 30 -17.17 7.78 7.39
C VAL A 30 -17.12 8.04 8.90
N GLY A 31 -16.45 9.10 9.31
CA GLY A 31 -16.26 9.47 10.72
C GLY A 31 -14.88 9.10 11.28
N GLU A 32 -14.78 8.86 12.58
CA GLU A 32 -13.49 8.82 13.27
C GLU A 32 -12.63 7.60 12.88
N PHE A 33 -11.34 7.84 12.64
CA PHE A 33 -10.36 6.76 12.55
C PHE A 33 -10.08 6.14 13.93
N LYS A 34 -10.84 5.07 14.23
CA LYS A 34 -10.80 4.39 15.53
C LYS A 34 -9.41 3.89 15.92
N ASN A 35 -9.05 4.08 17.20
CA ASN A 35 -7.80 3.64 17.81
C ASN A 35 -6.52 4.22 17.15
N SER A 36 -6.61 5.45 16.61
CA SER A 36 -5.49 6.10 15.93
C SER A 36 -4.31 6.44 16.85
N GLY A 37 -3.11 6.47 16.26
CA GLY A 37 -1.86 6.89 16.90
C GLY A 37 -1.71 8.40 17.02
N TYR A 38 -2.64 9.17 16.48
CA TYR A 38 -2.67 10.64 16.55
C TYR A 38 -3.22 11.11 17.89
N ARG A 39 -2.77 12.28 18.37
CA ARG A 39 -3.29 12.92 19.58
C ARG A 39 -4.75 13.29 19.42
N GLU A 40 -5.06 13.94 18.29
CA GLU A 40 -6.40 14.20 17.82
C GLU A 40 -6.73 13.18 16.72
N PRO A 41 -7.71 12.29 16.94
CA PRO A 41 -8.08 11.31 15.94
C PRO A 41 -8.59 11.99 14.65
N PRO A 42 -7.97 11.70 13.49
CA PRO A 42 -8.46 12.22 12.22
C PRO A 42 -9.81 11.58 11.88
N GLN A 43 -10.64 12.35 11.18
CA GLN A 43 -11.89 11.89 10.60
C GLN A 43 -11.64 11.41 9.16
N LEU A 44 -12.44 10.46 8.70
CA LEU A 44 -12.32 9.81 7.40
C LEU A 44 -13.47 10.22 6.49
N VAL A 45 -13.13 10.50 5.23
CA VAL A 45 -14.09 10.68 4.13
C VAL A 45 -13.68 9.74 3.00
N ARG A 46 -14.62 8.95 2.51
CA ARG A 46 -14.43 8.09 1.34
C ARG A 46 -14.76 8.87 0.09
N LEU A 47 -13.84 8.90 -0.86
CA LEU A 47 -14.02 9.52 -2.16
C LEU A 47 -14.73 8.57 -3.13
N PRO A 48 -15.28 9.08 -4.25
CA PRO A 48 -15.97 8.26 -5.25
C PRO A 48 -15.06 7.23 -5.92
N ASP A 49 -13.75 7.48 -5.98
CA ASP A 49 -12.74 6.56 -6.50
C ASP A 49 -12.33 5.47 -5.49
N GLY A 50 -12.97 5.43 -4.32
CA GLY A 50 -12.70 4.46 -3.25
C GLY A 50 -11.57 4.84 -2.31
N GLN A 51 -10.87 5.96 -2.53
CA GLN A 51 -9.82 6.40 -1.60
C GLN A 51 -10.40 6.94 -0.29
N LEU A 52 -9.69 6.73 0.82
CA LEU A 52 -10.01 7.36 2.10
C LEU A 52 -9.10 8.56 2.38
N VAL A 53 -9.72 9.73 2.48
CA VAL A 53 -9.06 10.98 2.87
C VAL A 53 -9.19 11.20 4.36
N ARG A 54 -8.09 11.64 4.98
CA ARG A 54 -8.04 11.98 6.42
C ARG A 54 -8.16 13.49 6.59
N LEU A 55 -9.14 13.91 7.37
CA LEU A 55 -9.40 15.31 7.68
C LEU A 55 -9.23 15.57 9.19
N PRO A 56 -8.65 16.73 9.57
CA PRO A 56 -8.79 17.25 10.93
C PRO A 56 -10.28 17.43 11.30
N PRO A 57 -10.63 17.39 12.60
CA PRO A 57 -12.02 17.51 13.04
C PRO A 57 -12.76 18.72 12.45
N LEU A 58 -12.12 19.89 12.43
CA LEU A 58 -12.71 21.11 11.88
C LEU A 58 -13.09 20.98 10.39
N LEU A 59 -12.20 20.44 9.56
CA LEU A 59 -12.47 20.28 8.13
C LEU A 59 -13.58 19.24 7.87
N PHE A 60 -13.66 18.22 8.72
CA PHE A 60 -14.74 17.25 8.65
C PHE A 60 -16.09 17.85 9.06
N LEU A 61 -16.12 18.70 10.09
CA LEU A 61 -17.33 19.42 10.49
C LEU A 61 -17.82 20.34 9.36
N VAL A 62 -16.92 21.05 8.68
CA VAL A 62 -17.27 21.86 7.50
C VAL A 62 -17.86 21.00 6.40
N ALA A 63 -17.21 19.89 6.03
CA ALA A 63 -17.74 18.98 5.01
C ALA A 63 -19.11 18.41 5.43
N LYS A 64 -19.28 18.02 6.69
CA LYS A 64 -20.55 17.52 7.23
C LYS A 64 -21.66 18.59 7.14
N ALA A 65 -21.38 19.81 7.57
CA ALA A 65 -22.34 20.90 7.54
C ALA A 65 -22.75 21.27 6.10
N LEU A 66 -21.80 21.30 5.16
CA LEU A 66 -22.08 21.48 3.73
C LEU A 66 -22.95 20.34 3.17
N HIS A 67 -22.71 19.09 3.59
CA HIS A 67 -23.53 17.95 3.17
C HIS A 67 -24.98 18.02 3.70
N GLU A 68 -25.15 18.48 4.95
CA GLU A 68 -26.45 18.62 5.61
C GLU A 68 -27.28 19.77 5.00
N HIS A 69 -26.62 20.85 4.56
CA HIS A 69 -27.27 22.02 3.96
C HIS A 69 -27.26 22.00 2.42
N ARG A 70 -26.97 20.85 1.79
CA ARG A 70 -26.87 20.73 0.32
C ARG A 70 -28.15 21.15 -0.42
N ASP A 71 -29.31 20.98 0.22
CA ASP A 71 -30.61 21.31 -0.37
C ASP A 71 -30.84 22.84 -0.41
N GLU A 72 -30.01 23.61 0.29
CA GLU A 72 -30.03 25.09 0.28
C GLU A 72 -29.22 25.69 -0.87
N ALA A 73 -28.64 24.88 -1.76
CA ALA A 73 -27.87 25.34 -2.92
C ALA A 73 -28.68 26.20 -3.91
N GLY A 74 -30.02 26.15 -3.85
CA GLY A 74 -30.93 27.01 -4.62
C GLY A 74 -31.38 28.30 -3.92
N ALA A 75 -30.94 28.54 -2.68
CA ALA A 75 -31.25 29.75 -1.90
C ALA A 75 -30.14 30.83 -2.06
N ASP A 76 -30.30 31.96 -1.37
CA ASP A 76 -29.23 32.97 -1.26
C ASP A 76 -27.96 32.33 -0.67
N VAL A 77 -26.95 32.16 -1.52
CA VAL A 77 -25.72 31.41 -1.19
C VAL A 77 -24.97 32.04 -0.02
N ALA A 78 -25.04 33.36 0.15
CA ALA A 78 -24.42 34.04 1.28
C ALA A 78 -25.09 33.61 2.61
N GLN A 79 -26.43 33.55 2.64
CA GLN A 79 -27.17 33.10 3.82
C GLN A 79 -27.00 31.60 4.09
N ALA A 80 -26.87 30.78 3.05
CA ALA A 80 -26.56 29.36 3.20
C ALA A 80 -25.17 29.16 3.82
N LEU A 81 -24.16 29.91 3.36
CA LEU A 81 -22.81 29.87 3.92
C LEU A 81 -22.76 30.36 5.37
N ASP A 82 -23.53 31.40 5.72
CA ASP A 82 -23.61 31.88 7.10
C ASP A 82 -24.29 30.85 8.03
N ARG A 83 -25.30 30.14 7.55
CA ARG A 83 -25.91 29.02 8.29
C ARG A 83 -24.93 27.86 8.51
N VAL A 84 -24.20 27.48 7.46
CA VAL A 84 -23.12 26.47 7.56
C VAL A 84 -22.06 26.93 8.56
N ALA A 85 -21.63 28.19 8.49
CA ALA A 85 -20.65 28.75 9.41
C ALA A 85 -21.14 28.75 10.86
N ALA A 86 -22.41 29.08 11.11
CA ALA A 86 -23.03 29.03 12.43
C ALA A 86 -23.07 27.59 12.98
N ALA A 87 -23.50 26.62 12.17
CA ALA A 87 -23.57 25.21 12.57
C ALA A 87 -22.18 24.64 12.91
N VAL A 88 -21.17 24.94 12.10
CA VAL A 88 -19.78 24.54 12.40
C VAL A 88 -19.27 25.27 13.64
N SER A 89 -19.61 26.54 13.82
CA SER A 89 -19.15 27.33 14.97
C SER A 89 -19.65 26.77 16.31
N GLU A 90 -20.91 26.34 16.33
CA GLU A 90 -21.52 25.69 17.50
C GLU A 90 -20.82 24.38 17.87
N GLN A 91 -20.55 23.52 16.87
CA GLN A 91 -19.93 22.21 17.10
C GLN A 91 -18.42 22.30 17.38
N ALA A 92 -17.72 23.23 16.73
CA ALA A 92 -16.27 23.41 16.87
C ALA A 92 -15.88 24.28 18.08
N GLY A 93 -16.83 25.02 18.67
CA GLY A 93 -16.56 25.98 19.74
C GLY A 93 -15.72 27.18 19.28
N ALA A 94 -15.70 27.48 17.98
CA ALA A 94 -14.92 28.55 17.38
C ALA A 94 -15.77 29.35 16.38
N ARG A 95 -15.71 30.69 16.42
CA ARG A 95 -16.49 31.52 15.50
C ARG A 95 -15.91 31.46 14.09
N LEU A 96 -16.70 30.97 13.14
CA LEU A 96 -16.42 30.93 11.72
C LEU A 96 -17.39 31.84 10.95
N THR A 97 -16.92 32.42 9.84
CA THR A 97 -17.74 33.20 8.90
C THR A 97 -17.97 32.45 7.59
N GLY A 98 -18.98 32.84 6.81
CA GLY A 98 -19.24 32.25 5.48
C GLY A 98 -18.03 32.34 4.54
N GLU A 99 -17.29 33.45 4.55
CA GLU A 99 -16.05 33.61 3.78
C GLU A 99 -14.96 32.60 4.20
N GLN A 100 -14.84 32.31 5.50
CA GLN A 100 -13.90 31.31 5.99
C GLN A 100 -14.32 29.89 5.58
N VAL A 101 -15.63 29.61 5.51
CA VAL A 101 -16.13 28.34 4.97
C VAL A 101 -15.72 28.19 3.50
N VAL A 102 -15.89 29.23 2.68
CA VAL A 102 -15.45 29.23 1.28
C VAL A 102 -13.94 29.02 1.18
N TYR A 103 -13.14 29.71 2.00
CA TYR A 103 -11.70 29.51 2.03
C TYR A 103 -11.31 28.06 2.38
N LEU A 104 -11.95 27.47 3.39
CA LEU A 104 -11.68 26.09 3.79
C LEU A 104 -12.14 25.09 2.71
N ALA A 105 -13.26 25.35 2.05
CA ALA A 105 -13.71 24.56 0.91
C ALA A 105 -12.68 24.61 -0.23
N ASP A 106 -12.38 25.80 -0.76
CA ASP A 106 -11.56 25.95 -1.96
C ASP A 106 -10.06 25.65 -1.74
N ARG A 107 -9.52 25.98 -0.57
CA ARG A 107 -8.08 25.84 -0.31
C ARG A 107 -7.72 24.55 0.41
N LYS A 108 -8.67 23.87 1.07
CA LYS A 108 -8.38 22.67 1.87
C LYS A 108 -9.19 21.45 1.47
N LEU A 109 -10.48 21.56 1.18
CA LEU A 109 -11.34 20.40 0.88
C LEU A 109 -11.37 20.05 -0.61
N ALA A 110 -11.57 21.03 -1.49
CA ALA A 110 -11.61 20.83 -2.94
C ALA A 110 -10.28 20.28 -3.49
N PRO A 111 -9.08 20.76 -3.08
CA PRO A 111 -7.82 20.17 -3.53
C PRO A 111 -7.61 18.71 -3.07
N LEU A 112 -8.37 18.24 -2.09
CA LEU A 112 -8.37 16.85 -1.63
C LEU A 112 -9.46 16.01 -2.31
N GLY A 113 -10.26 16.59 -3.21
CA GLY A 113 -11.36 15.92 -3.90
C GLY A 113 -12.61 15.72 -3.04
N VAL A 114 -12.71 16.36 -1.87
CA VAL A 114 -13.82 16.15 -0.93
C VAL A 114 -15.05 16.97 -1.30
N THR A 115 -14.86 18.22 -1.72
CA THR A 115 -15.93 19.14 -2.12
C THR A 115 -15.70 19.72 -3.51
N THR A 116 -16.75 20.23 -4.15
CA THR A 116 -16.62 21.15 -5.29
C THR A 116 -15.97 22.46 -4.83
N TYR A 117 -15.43 23.21 -5.78
CA TYR A 117 -15.05 24.59 -5.55
C TYR A 117 -16.29 25.48 -5.45
N SER A 118 -16.13 26.66 -4.85
CA SER A 118 -17.18 27.68 -4.74
C SER A 118 -17.60 28.29 -6.07
N ASP A 119 -16.83 28.09 -7.14
CA ASP A 119 -17.19 28.44 -8.52
C ASP A 119 -17.99 27.32 -9.24
N GLY A 120 -18.30 26.23 -8.54
CA GLY A 120 -19.03 25.07 -9.07
C GLY A 120 -18.15 24.09 -9.85
N THR A 121 -16.85 24.35 -9.98
CA THR A 121 -15.93 23.45 -10.68
C THR A 121 -15.65 22.19 -9.86
N ALA A 122 -15.56 21.06 -10.56
CA ALA A 122 -15.19 19.79 -9.96
C ALA A 122 -13.68 19.76 -9.68
N PRO A 123 -13.25 19.25 -8.51
CA PRO A 123 -11.83 19.16 -8.21
C PRO A 123 -11.13 18.12 -9.07
N ALA A 124 -9.88 18.40 -9.43
CA ALA A 124 -9.03 17.41 -10.08
C ALA A 124 -8.81 16.22 -9.13
N THR A 125 -8.99 14.99 -9.63
CA THR A 125 -8.75 13.78 -8.84
C THR A 125 -7.27 13.69 -8.45
N VAL A 126 -6.95 13.88 -7.17
CA VAL A 126 -5.58 13.71 -6.68
C VAL A 126 -5.34 12.24 -6.38
N LYS A 127 -4.56 11.58 -7.24
CA LYS A 127 -4.06 10.23 -6.94
C LYS A 127 -2.86 10.34 -6.02
N ALA A 128 -2.98 9.78 -4.81
CA ALA A 128 -1.81 9.59 -3.97
C ALA A 128 -0.90 8.54 -4.63
N ASP A 129 0.38 8.89 -4.85
CA ASP A 129 1.43 7.95 -5.27
C ASP A 129 2.43 7.72 -4.12
N PRO A 130 2.10 6.89 -3.11
CA PRO A 130 3.01 6.60 -2.02
C PRO A 130 4.31 5.94 -2.50
N TRP A 131 5.39 6.18 -1.75
CA TRP A 131 6.66 5.48 -1.98
C TRP A 131 6.49 3.97 -1.79
N LEU A 132 7.03 3.18 -2.73
CA LEU A 132 6.87 1.72 -2.81
C LEU A 132 5.43 1.25 -3.06
N SER A 133 4.58 2.06 -3.70
CA SER A 133 3.27 1.58 -4.16
C SER A 133 3.40 0.57 -5.31
N LEU A 134 2.40 -0.31 -5.40
CA LEU A 134 2.24 -1.26 -6.50
C LEU A 134 2.00 -0.49 -7.81
N ARG A 135 2.79 -0.78 -8.85
CA ARG A 135 2.72 -0.09 -10.15
C ARG A 135 1.99 -0.95 -11.18
N TRP A 136 1.42 -0.31 -12.20
CA TRP A 136 0.70 -0.97 -13.30
C TRP A 136 -0.37 -1.96 -12.80
N ARG A 137 -1.22 -1.48 -11.88
CA ARG A 137 -2.31 -2.27 -11.30
C ARG A 137 -3.34 -2.59 -12.37
N VAL A 138 -3.64 -3.88 -12.54
CA VAL A 138 -4.74 -4.38 -13.36
C VAL A 138 -5.72 -5.06 -12.42
N ALA A 139 -6.95 -4.55 -12.36
CA ALA A 139 -8.04 -5.22 -11.66
C ALA A 139 -8.45 -6.46 -12.49
N VAL A 140 -8.38 -7.63 -11.87
CA VAL A 140 -8.67 -8.92 -12.52
C VAL A 140 -10.04 -9.42 -12.10
N LEU A 141 -10.38 -9.28 -10.82
CA LEU A 141 -11.66 -9.74 -10.27
C LEU A 141 -12.48 -8.55 -9.76
N PRO A 142 -13.77 -8.44 -10.15
CA PRO A 142 -14.64 -7.36 -9.71
C PRO A 142 -15.01 -7.49 -8.23
N GLU A 143 -15.41 -6.38 -7.62
CA GLU A 143 -15.83 -6.30 -6.21
C GLU A 143 -16.92 -7.33 -5.86
N SER A 144 -17.86 -7.58 -6.77
CA SER A 144 -18.94 -8.55 -6.57
C SER A 144 -18.43 -9.99 -6.39
N PHE A 145 -17.39 -10.35 -7.15
CA PHE A 145 -16.76 -11.66 -7.04
C PHE A 145 -15.90 -11.75 -5.77
N THR A 146 -15.12 -10.71 -5.47
CA THR A 146 -14.38 -10.61 -4.21
C THR A 146 -15.31 -10.73 -2.99
N TRP A 147 -16.46 -10.06 -3.04
CA TRP A 147 -17.51 -10.13 -2.02
C TRP A 147 -18.01 -11.58 -1.87
N PHE A 148 -18.33 -12.25 -2.97
CA PHE A 148 -18.80 -13.63 -2.96
C PHE A 148 -17.77 -14.59 -2.33
N ILE A 149 -16.53 -14.58 -2.83
CA ILE A 149 -15.47 -15.45 -2.31
C ILE A 149 -15.18 -15.14 -0.83
N GLY A 150 -15.07 -13.86 -0.47
CA GLY A 150 -14.89 -13.46 0.93
C GLY A 150 -16.02 -13.99 1.82
N GLY A 151 -17.23 -14.15 1.28
CA GLY A 151 -18.38 -14.73 1.97
C GLY A 151 -18.25 -16.22 2.18
N LEU A 152 -17.82 -16.95 1.14
CA LEU A 152 -17.64 -18.38 1.17
C LEU A 152 -16.68 -18.82 2.29
N PHE A 153 -15.60 -18.06 2.51
CA PHE A 153 -14.59 -18.38 3.52
C PHE A 153 -14.78 -17.66 4.86
N SER A 154 -15.81 -16.82 5.03
CA SER A 154 -16.00 -16.01 6.25
C SER A 154 -16.07 -16.84 7.54
N TRP A 155 -16.52 -18.10 7.46
CA TRP A 155 -16.61 -18.99 8.61
C TRP A 155 -15.23 -19.37 9.20
N LEU A 156 -14.15 -19.30 8.41
CA LEU A 156 -12.78 -19.57 8.88
C LEU A 156 -12.33 -18.56 9.95
N PHE A 157 -12.91 -17.36 9.97
CA PHE A 157 -12.61 -16.35 10.98
C PHE A 157 -13.41 -16.50 12.29
N ARG A 158 -14.25 -17.55 12.42
CA ARG A 158 -14.86 -17.88 13.70
C ARG A 158 -13.77 -18.34 14.67
N PRO A 159 -13.80 -17.94 15.97
CA PRO A 159 -12.72 -18.22 16.91
C PRO A 159 -12.29 -19.70 16.99
N VAL A 160 -13.27 -20.62 16.95
CA VAL A 160 -13.02 -22.08 16.97
C VAL A 160 -12.31 -22.54 15.69
N ALA A 161 -12.71 -22.02 14.51
CA ALA A 161 -12.08 -22.36 13.24
C ALA A 161 -10.65 -21.82 13.16
N ILE A 162 -10.42 -20.59 13.62
CA ILE A 162 -9.06 -20.02 13.74
C ILE A 162 -8.20 -20.91 14.63
N ALA A 163 -8.65 -21.23 15.85
CA ALA A 163 -7.88 -22.05 16.78
C ALA A 163 -7.57 -23.44 16.20
N ALA A 164 -8.56 -24.08 15.56
CA ALA A 164 -8.39 -25.38 14.92
C ALA A 164 -7.38 -25.33 13.76
N MET A 165 -7.46 -24.32 12.88
CA MET A 165 -6.52 -24.19 11.76
C MET A 165 -5.10 -23.83 12.21
N LEU A 166 -4.95 -22.97 13.21
CA LEU A 166 -3.64 -22.65 13.78
C LEU A 166 -3.01 -23.87 14.49
N ALA A 167 -3.83 -24.66 15.19
CA ALA A 167 -3.36 -25.92 15.77
C ALA A 167 -2.97 -26.93 14.68
N ALA A 168 -3.78 -27.08 13.63
CA ALA A 168 -3.46 -27.95 12.50
C ALA A 168 -2.16 -27.51 11.79
N PHE A 169 -1.96 -26.22 11.61
CA PHE A 169 -0.72 -25.66 11.06
C PHE A 169 0.48 -25.99 11.95
N ALA A 170 0.39 -25.71 13.26
CA ALA A 170 1.46 -26.01 14.21
C ALA A 170 1.82 -27.51 14.27
N VAL A 171 0.81 -28.39 14.20
CA VAL A 171 1.02 -29.84 14.11
C VAL A 171 1.68 -30.22 12.79
N SER A 172 1.26 -29.62 11.67
CA SER A 172 1.84 -29.88 10.33
C SER A 172 3.32 -29.49 10.29
N GLU A 173 3.67 -28.31 10.80
CA GLU A 173 5.05 -27.84 10.92
C GLU A 173 5.88 -28.70 11.88
N GLY A 174 5.33 -29.02 13.05
CA GLY A 174 6.00 -29.89 14.02
C GLY A 174 6.29 -31.28 13.45
N TRP A 175 5.33 -31.84 12.72
CA TRP A 175 5.50 -33.12 12.03
C TRP A 175 6.56 -33.03 10.92
N LEU A 176 6.54 -31.99 10.09
CA LEU A 176 7.49 -31.77 9.00
C LEU A 176 8.93 -31.68 9.52
N LEU A 177 9.15 -30.85 10.55
CA LEU A 177 10.47 -30.60 11.12
C LEU A 177 11.06 -31.80 11.87
N THR A 178 10.22 -32.70 12.38
CA THR A 178 10.66 -33.89 13.13
C THR A 178 10.81 -35.14 12.28
N SER A 179 10.04 -35.26 11.19
CA SER A 179 9.92 -36.50 10.43
C SER A 179 10.73 -36.52 9.13
N HIS A 180 11.05 -35.36 8.55
CA HIS A 180 11.68 -35.29 7.23
C HIS A 180 12.92 -34.41 7.20
N SER A 181 13.93 -34.85 6.43
CA SER A 181 15.06 -34.00 6.11
C SER A 181 14.68 -33.05 4.97
N VAL A 182 14.70 -31.75 5.27
CA VAL A 182 14.43 -30.69 4.28
C VAL A 182 15.38 -30.82 3.07
N ALA A 183 16.62 -31.24 3.29
CA ALA A 183 17.62 -31.44 2.25
C ALA A 183 17.25 -32.57 1.26
N GLY A 184 16.60 -33.64 1.72
CA GLY A 184 16.17 -34.74 0.87
C GLY A 184 15.10 -34.30 -0.13
N ALA A 185 14.05 -33.66 0.37
CA ALA A 185 12.94 -33.17 -0.46
C ALA A 185 13.40 -32.16 -1.52
N ILE A 186 14.31 -31.24 -1.16
CA ILE A 186 14.89 -30.27 -2.10
C ILE A 186 15.65 -30.97 -3.22
N THR A 187 16.45 -31.99 -2.89
CA THR A 187 17.25 -32.72 -3.88
C THR A 187 16.34 -33.40 -4.90
N THR A 188 15.30 -34.11 -4.45
CA THR A 188 14.35 -34.79 -5.35
C THR A 188 13.59 -33.81 -6.25
N ALA A 189 13.16 -32.67 -5.71
CA ALA A 189 12.46 -31.65 -6.48
C ALA A 189 13.34 -31.03 -7.58
N ILE A 190 14.63 -30.79 -7.32
CA ILE A 190 15.57 -30.22 -8.29
C ILE A 190 15.82 -31.19 -9.46
N MET A 191 15.81 -32.49 -9.20
CA MET A 191 16.08 -33.51 -10.22
C MET A 191 14.93 -33.72 -11.21
N ASN A 192 13.73 -33.18 -10.94
CA ASN A 192 12.58 -33.28 -11.83
C ASN A 192 12.04 -31.89 -12.25
N PRO A 193 12.24 -31.49 -13.52
CA PRO A 193 11.78 -30.19 -14.02
C PRO A 193 10.27 -29.93 -13.86
N LEU A 194 9.43 -30.98 -13.95
CA LEU A 194 7.98 -30.83 -13.78
C LEU A 194 7.60 -30.49 -12.33
N SER A 195 8.35 -31.02 -11.36
CA SER A 195 8.18 -30.71 -9.95
C SER A 195 8.43 -29.23 -9.67
N ILE A 196 9.44 -28.64 -10.32
CA ILE A 196 9.75 -27.20 -10.19
C ILE A 196 8.58 -26.36 -10.70
N LEU A 197 8.03 -26.69 -11.88
CA LEU A 197 6.89 -25.96 -12.44
C LEU A 197 5.65 -26.08 -11.54
N LEU A 198 5.40 -27.27 -10.98
CA LEU A 198 4.33 -27.47 -10.03
C LEU A 198 4.51 -26.64 -8.77
N ILE A 199 5.71 -26.62 -8.17
CA ILE A 199 6.01 -25.83 -6.96
C ILE A 199 5.78 -24.35 -7.23
N ILE A 200 6.23 -23.83 -8.38
CA ILE A 200 5.96 -22.45 -8.79
C ILE A 200 4.46 -22.20 -8.93
N GLY A 201 3.73 -23.11 -9.59
CA GLY A 201 2.28 -23.01 -9.74
C GLY A 201 1.54 -23.00 -8.40
N LEU A 202 1.94 -23.86 -7.45
CA LEU A 202 1.41 -23.89 -6.09
C LEU A 202 1.75 -22.62 -5.31
N GLY A 203 2.94 -22.07 -5.51
CA GLY A 203 3.34 -20.78 -4.96
C GLY A 203 2.44 -19.64 -5.44
N ILE A 204 2.22 -19.54 -6.75
CA ILE A 204 1.30 -18.55 -7.34
C ILE A 204 -0.13 -18.74 -6.81
N ALA A 205 -0.58 -19.99 -6.69
CA ALA A 205 -1.89 -20.30 -6.12
C ALA A 205 -1.98 -19.89 -4.63
N SER A 206 -0.90 -20.09 -3.86
CA SER A 206 -0.82 -19.61 -2.47
C SER A 206 -0.93 -18.10 -2.41
N CYS A 207 -0.18 -17.36 -3.23
CA CYS A 207 -0.29 -15.89 -3.28
C CYS A 207 -1.71 -15.42 -3.64
N ALA A 208 -2.40 -16.12 -4.55
CA ALA A 208 -3.79 -15.79 -4.88
C ALA A 208 -4.74 -16.10 -3.71
N PHE A 209 -4.51 -17.21 -2.99
CA PHE A 209 -5.29 -17.58 -1.83
C PHE A 209 -5.04 -16.67 -0.60
N HIS A 210 -3.82 -16.17 -0.46
CA HIS A 210 -3.43 -15.12 0.48
C HIS A 210 -4.33 -13.88 0.33
N GLU A 211 -4.48 -13.39 -0.91
CA GLU A 211 -5.34 -12.25 -1.22
C GLU A 211 -6.81 -12.52 -0.87
N VAL A 212 -7.28 -13.74 -1.11
CA VAL A 212 -8.62 -14.17 -0.67
C VAL A 212 -8.78 -14.04 0.85
N GLY A 213 -7.72 -14.30 1.62
CA GLY A 213 -7.70 -14.07 3.06
C GLY A 213 -8.08 -12.65 3.44
N HIS A 214 -7.40 -11.66 2.85
CA HIS A 214 -7.66 -10.23 3.12
C HIS A 214 -9.11 -9.83 2.81
N ALA A 215 -9.65 -10.28 1.67
CA ALA A 215 -11.05 -10.03 1.34
C ALA A 215 -12.03 -10.68 2.33
N THR A 216 -11.74 -11.92 2.72
CA THR A 216 -12.54 -12.69 3.66
C THR A 216 -12.57 -12.00 5.03
N ALA A 217 -11.43 -11.52 5.51
CA ALA A 217 -11.35 -10.78 6.77
C ALA A 217 -12.10 -9.44 6.73
N CYS A 218 -12.03 -8.71 5.61
CA CYS A 218 -12.82 -7.49 5.43
C CYS A 218 -14.32 -7.79 5.56
N ARG A 219 -14.80 -8.80 4.82
CA ARG A 219 -16.21 -9.19 4.85
C ARG A 219 -16.64 -9.69 6.23
N TYR A 220 -15.84 -10.53 6.89
CA TYR A 220 -16.11 -10.97 8.27
C TYR A 220 -16.17 -9.79 9.25
N GLY A 221 -15.38 -8.74 9.01
CA GLY A 221 -15.41 -7.50 9.77
C GLY A 221 -16.63 -6.61 9.49
N GLY A 222 -17.46 -6.94 8.52
CA GLY A 222 -18.65 -6.16 8.14
C GLY A 222 -18.36 -5.02 7.15
N VAL A 223 -17.17 -4.98 6.54
CA VAL A 223 -16.83 -4.00 5.49
C VAL A 223 -16.72 -4.67 4.13
N ARG A 224 -16.91 -3.89 3.07
CA ARG A 224 -16.84 -4.40 1.69
C ARG A 224 -15.39 -4.48 1.22
N PRO A 225 -14.83 -5.68 0.96
CA PRO A 225 -13.58 -5.77 0.20
C PRO A 225 -13.77 -5.22 -1.21
N GLY A 226 -12.75 -4.56 -1.75
CA GLY A 226 -12.78 -4.00 -3.09
C GLY A 226 -12.35 -5.01 -4.17
N VAL A 227 -11.76 -4.50 -5.26
CA VAL A 227 -11.29 -5.33 -6.38
C VAL A 227 -10.03 -6.11 -6.02
N MET A 228 -9.88 -7.29 -6.63
CA MET A 228 -8.62 -8.03 -6.62
C MET A 228 -7.93 -7.93 -7.97
N GLY A 229 -6.61 -7.97 -7.98
CA GLY A 229 -5.86 -7.84 -9.21
C GLY A 229 -4.41 -8.23 -9.08
N CYS A 230 -3.63 -7.84 -10.09
CA CYS A 230 -2.20 -8.01 -10.11
C CYS A 230 -1.50 -6.71 -10.53
N GLY A 231 -0.21 -6.61 -10.23
CA GLY A 231 0.63 -5.50 -10.63
C GLY A 231 2.11 -5.83 -10.46
N ILE A 232 2.96 -4.82 -10.65
CA ILE A 232 4.41 -4.96 -10.48
C ILE A 232 4.86 -4.20 -9.22
N TYR A 233 5.32 -4.96 -8.23
CA TYR A 233 5.90 -4.44 -7.00
C TYR A 233 7.43 -4.40 -7.13
N LEU A 234 7.98 -3.19 -7.24
CA LEU A 234 9.40 -2.92 -7.57
C LEU A 234 9.82 -3.47 -8.94
N VAL A 235 10.01 -4.79 -9.03
CA VAL A 235 10.35 -5.54 -10.25
C VAL A 235 9.64 -6.90 -10.32
N TRP A 236 8.92 -7.29 -9.26
CA TRP A 236 8.30 -8.61 -9.13
C TRP A 236 6.79 -8.51 -9.38
N PRO A 237 6.18 -9.52 -10.04
CA PRO A 237 4.73 -9.61 -10.10
C PRO A 237 4.18 -9.85 -8.69
N ALA A 238 3.07 -9.18 -8.37
CA ALA A 238 2.36 -9.34 -7.11
C ALA A 238 0.85 -9.29 -7.34
N PHE A 239 0.12 -10.12 -6.60
CA PHE A 239 -1.33 -9.95 -6.47
C PHE A 239 -1.64 -8.87 -5.44
N TYR A 240 -2.87 -8.35 -5.47
CA TYR A 240 -3.36 -7.44 -4.46
C TYR A 240 -4.88 -7.55 -4.31
N THR A 241 -5.35 -7.24 -3.11
CA THR A 241 -6.75 -7.01 -2.77
C THR A 241 -6.90 -5.60 -2.23
N ASP A 242 -7.88 -4.87 -2.74
CA ASP A 242 -8.21 -3.58 -2.17
C ASP A 242 -8.95 -3.77 -0.83
N ILE A 243 -8.23 -3.47 0.26
CA ILE A 243 -8.75 -3.50 1.64
C ILE A 243 -8.88 -2.09 2.24
N THR A 244 -9.01 -1.06 1.41
CA THR A 244 -9.10 0.34 1.87
C THR A 244 -10.26 0.52 2.86
N GLU A 245 -11.40 -0.14 2.65
CA GLU A 245 -12.55 -0.08 3.57
C GLU A 245 -12.27 -0.67 4.97
N SER A 246 -11.18 -1.43 5.15
CA SER A 246 -10.78 -1.96 6.46
C SER A 246 -10.49 -0.84 7.46
N TYR A 247 -10.09 0.36 7.01
CA TYR A 247 -9.86 1.51 7.88
C TYR A 247 -11.10 2.01 8.65
N ARG A 248 -12.31 1.59 8.23
CA ARG A 248 -13.56 1.82 8.98
C ARG A 248 -13.65 0.95 10.24
N LEU A 249 -12.93 -0.16 10.28
CA LEU A 249 -12.89 -1.07 11.42
C LEU A 249 -12.03 -0.49 12.56
N GLY A 250 -12.29 -0.95 13.77
CA GLY A 250 -11.38 -0.74 14.90
C GLY A 250 -10.06 -1.51 14.72
N ARG A 251 -9.09 -1.25 15.61
CA ARG A 251 -7.74 -1.85 15.54
C ARG A 251 -7.75 -3.37 15.34
N GLY A 252 -8.56 -4.10 16.11
CA GLY A 252 -8.63 -5.56 16.00
C GLY A 252 -9.16 -6.05 14.65
N GLY A 253 -10.05 -5.28 14.00
CA GLY A 253 -10.56 -5.61 12.68
C GLY A 253 -9.55 -5.36 11.57
N ARG A 254 -8.76 -4.27 11.69
CA ARG A 254 -7.65 -3.97 10.77
C ARG A 254 -6.53 -5.00 10.88
N LEU A 255 -6.07 -5.28 12.10
CA LEU A 255 -5.06 -6.32 12.35
C LEU A 255 -5.49 -7.70 11.83
N ARG A 256 -6.79 -8.04 11.97
CA ARG A 256 -7.33 -9.27 11.38
C ARG A 256 -7.29 -9.24 9.86
N ALA A 257 -7.58 -8.11 9.23
CA ALA A 257 -7.46 -7.95 7.78
C ALA A 257 -6.00 -8.08 7.33
N ASP A 258 -5.05 -7.45 8.03
CA ASP A 258 -3.62 -7.50 7.68
C ASP A 258 -2.99 -8.89 7.90
N LEU A 259 -3.40 -9.62 8.95
CA LEU A 259 -2.92 -10.98 9.22
C LEU A 259 -3.61 -12.06 8.36
N ALA A 260 -4.68 -11.70 7.65
CA ALA A 260 -5.52 -12.65 6.96
C ALA A 260 -4.80 -13.40 5.84
N GLY A 261 -3.95 -12.71 5.09
CA GLY A 261 -3.18 -13.32 4.01
C GLY A 261 -2.25 -14.41 4.52
N VAL A 262 -1.44 -14.10 5.54
CA VAL A 262 -0.58 -15.08 6.20
C VAL A 262 -1.37 -16.23 6.82
N TYR A 263 -2.55 -15.97 7.40
CA TYR A 263 -3.45 -17.02 7.90
C TYR A 263 -3.94 -17.96 6.79
N PHE A 264 -4.24 -17.43 5.60
CA PHE A 264 -4.65 -18.24 4.45
C PHE A 264 -3.49 -19.04 3.87
N ASN A 265 -2.27 -18.50 3.87
CA ASN A 265 -1.07 -19.29 3.55
C ASN A 265 -0.89 -20.45 4.54
N ALA A 266 -1.15 -20.25 5.84
CA ALA A 266 -1.09 -21.34 6.82
C ALA A 266 -2.13 -22.44 6.53
N ILE A 267 -3.35 -22.07 6.14
CA ILE A 267 -4.39 -23.03 5.71
C ILE A 267 -3.93 -23.79 4.45
N PHE A 268 -3.29 -23.09 3.50
CA PHE A 268 -2.74 -23.71 2.29
C PHE A 268 -1.65 -24.73 2.62
N VAL A 269 -0.75 -24.40 3.55
CA VAL A 269 0.29 -25.32 4.05
C VAL A 269 -0.32 -26.58 4.70
N VAL A 270 -1.37 -26.44 5.50
CA VAL A 270 -2.11 -27.59 6.05
C VAL A 270 -2.67 -28.46 4.92
N GLY A 271 -3.29 -27.85 3.90
CA GLY A 271 -3.80 -28.57 2.73
C GLY A 271 -2.71 -29.33 1.97
N LEU A 272 -1.55 -28.70 1.72
CA LEU A 272 -0.41 -29.34 1.07
C LEU A 272 0.15 -30.49 1.90
N THR A 273 0.22 -30.32 3.22
CA THR A 273 0.70 -31.36 4.15
C THR A 273 -0.24 -32.56 4.13
N LEU A 274 -1.55 -32.34 4.17
CA LEU A 274 -2.54 -33.42 4.06
C LEU A 274 -2.47 -34.13 2.70
N ALA A 275 -2.30 -33.38 1.61
CA ALA A 275 -2.12 -33.97 0.28
C ALA A 275 -0.84 -34.82 0.21
N TYR A 276 0.26 -34.37 0.84
CA TYR A 276 1.48 -35.16 0.96
C TYR A 276 1.23 -36.43 1.75
N LEU A 277 0.58 -36.37 2.92
CA LEU A 277 0.32 -37.55 3.75
C LEU A 277 -0.50 -38.62 3.01
N GLN A 278 -1.33 -38.23 2.04
CA GLN A 278 -2.10 -39.17 1.22
C GLN A 278 -1.30 -39.75 0.04
N THR A 279 -0.37 -38.98 -0.53
CA THR A 279 0.28 -39.30 -1.82
C THR A 279 1.74 -39.71 -1.69
N GLY A 280 2.42 -39.30 -0.63
CA GLY A 280 3.88 -39.42 -0.47
C GLY A 280 4.69 -38.58 -1.46
N PHE A 281 4.08 -37.62 -2.16
CA PHE A 281 4.72 -36.91 -3.25
C PHE A 281 5.64 -35.79 -2.76
N GLU A 282 6.95 -36.08 -2.67
CA GLU A 282 7.99 -35.21 -2.10
C GLU A 282 7.98 -33.74 -2.56
N PRO A 283 7.69 -33.39 -3.83
CA PRO A 283 7.60 -31.98 -4.25
C PRO A 283 6.59 -31.14 -3.47
N LEU A 284 5.55 -31.74 -2.87
CA LEU A 284 4.62 -31.03 -1.99
C LEU A 284 5.29 -30.51 -0.72
N LEU A 285 6.28 -31.23 -0.18
CA LEU A 285 7.05 -30.75 0.98
C LEU A 285 7.89 -29.53 0.63
N VAL A 286 8.44 -29.49 -0.59
CA VAL A 286 9.18 -28.32 -1.08
C VAL A 286 8.23 -27.15 -1.31
N ALA A 287 7.00 -27.39 -1.79
CA ALA A 287 5.96 -26.37 -1.87
C ALA A 287 5.57 -25.83 -0.48
N VAL A 288 5.45 -26.70 0.54
CA VAL A 288 5.23 -26.26 1.94
C VAL A 288 6.37 -25.33 2.39
N LEU A 289 7.63 -25.73 2.19
CA LEU A 289 8.78 -24.89 2.54
C LEU A 289 8.75 -23.55 1.79
N TYR A 290 8.41 -23.57 0.50
CA TYR A 290 8.31 -22.36 -0.32
C TYR A 290 7.25 -21.39 0.22
N VAL A 291 6.05 -21.89 0.55
CA VAL A 291 4.98 -21.07 1.12
C VAL A 291 5.34 -20.58 2.53
N ASN A 292 6.03 -21.37 3.34
CA ASN A 292 6.54 -20.91 4.65
C ASN A 292 7.55 -19.75 4.50
N LEU A 293 8.43 -19.81 3.51
CA LEU A 293 9.34 -18.70 3.20
C LEU A 293 8.57 -17.47 2.71
N GLU A 294 7.52 -17.65 1.91
CA GLU A 294 6.62 -16.57 1.50
C GLU A 294 5.94 -15.91 2.71
N MET A 295 5.41 -16.71 3.64
CA MET A 295 4.82 -16.21 4.90
C MET A 295 5.83 -15.40 5.72
N MET A 296 7.05 -15.91 5.89
CA MET A 296 8.12 -15.18 6.58
C MET A 296 8.43 -13.86 5.89
N GLN A 297 8.53 -13.85 4.56
CA GLN A 297 8.78 -12.65 3.78
C GLN A 297 7.64 -11.63 3.94
N GLN A 298 6.38 -12.06 3.91
CA GLN A 298 5.22 -11.19 4.08
C GLN A 298 5.18 -10.55 5.47
N LEU A 299 5.65 -11.24 6.50
CA LEU A 299 5.74 -10.70 7.86
C LEU A 299 6.93 -9.74 8.08
N LEU A 300 7.88 -9.63 7.14
CA LEU A 300 9.01 -8.71 7.28
C LEU A 300 8.55 -7.24 7.14
N PRO A 301 8.78 -6.38 8.14
CA PRO A 301 8.30 -4.99 8.13
C PRO A 301 9.27 -4.03 7.43
N THR A 302 9.87 -4.48 6.34
CA THR A 302 10.90 -3.74 5.59
C THR A 302 10.34 -3.04 4.36
N LEU A 303 9.38 -3.69 3.69
CA LEU A 303 8.69 -3.25 2.48
C LEU A 303 7.18 -3.15 2.78
N ARG A 304 6.35 -2.70 1.83
CA ARG A 304 4.88 -2.66 1.98
C ARG A 304 4.24 -4.07 1.88
N PHE A 305 4.78 -5.01 2.64
CA PHE A 305 4.20 -6.32 2.88
C PHE A 305 3.27 -6.26 4.10
N ASP A 306 2.56 -7.35 4.39
CA ASP A 306 1.63 -7.45 5.51
C ASP A 306 2.25 -7.03 6.84
N GLY A 307 3.49 -7.44 7.12
CA GLY A 307 4.22 -7.08 8.34
C GLY A 307 4.32 -5.56 8.56
N TYR A 308 4.45 -4.77 7.48
CA TYR A 308 4.42 -3.32 7.56
C TYR A 308 3.04 -2.79 7.93
N TYR A 309 1.98 -3.31 7.31
CA TYR A 309 0.59 -2.89 7.59
C TYR A 309 0.15 -3.30 9.00
N ILE A 310 0.49 -4.51 9.44
CA ILE A 310 0.30 -4.99 10.83
C ILE A 310 0.92 -4.00 11.83
N MET A 311 2.18 -3.59 11.61
CA MET A 311 2.84 -2.61 12.48
C MET A 311 2.18 -1.23 12.41
N SER A 312 1.84 -0.77 11.20
CA SER A 312 1.11 0.48 10.96
C SER A 312 -0.21 0.52 11.73
N ASP A 313 -1.00 -0.55 11.69
CA ASP A 313 -2.33 -0.62 12.31
C ASP A 313 -2.30 -0.90 13.80
N LEU A 314 -1.28 -1.63 14.28
CA LEU A 314 -0.99 -1.75 15.72
C LEU A 314 -0.70 -0.37 16.32
N VAL A 315 0.08 0.44 15.61
CA VAL A 315 0.43 1.81 16.01
C VAL A 315 -0.72 2.80 15.76
N GLY A 316 -1.57 2.52 14.77
CA GLY A 316 -2.66 3.38 14.34
C GLY A 316 -2.19 4.53 13.44
N ILE A 317 -1.16 4.31 12.62
CA ILE A 317 -0.61 5.29 11.66
C ILE A 317 -0.52 4.63 10.27
N PRO A 318 -1.42 4.95 9.33
CA PRO A 318 -1.52 4.29 8.02
C PRO A 318 -0.28 4.33 7.12
N ASP A 319 0.66 5.25 7.37
CA ASP A 319 1.89 5.34 6.56
C ASP A 319 3.08 5.73 7.44
N LEU A 320 3.81 4.71 7.91
CA LEU A 320 5.03 4.86 8.70
C LEU A 320 6.19 5.46 7.89
N PHE A 321 6.21 5.29 6.56
CA PHE A 321 7.33 5.75 5.70
C PHE A 321 7.42 7.27 5.68
N LYS A 322 6.29 7.98 5.83
CA LYS A 322 6.23 9.45 5.93
C LYS A 322 7.02 10.02 7.11
N TYR A 323 7.28 9.20 8.14
CA TYR A 323 7.95 9.63 9.37
C TYR A 323 9.45 9.31 9.40
N ILE A 324 9.98 8.53 8.43
CA ILE A 324 11.42 8.22 8.34
C ILE A 324 12.25 9.50 8.27
N GLY A 325 11.95 10.39 7.32
CA GLY A 325 12.70 11.63 7.11
C GLY A 325 12.72 12.52 8.37
N PRO A 326 11.56 12.85 8.96
CA PRO A 326 11.48 13.58 10.21
C PRO A 326 12.28 12.95 11.37
N ILE A 327 12.21 11.63 11.54
CA ILE A 327 12.90 10.92 12.62
C ILE A 327 14.41 10.93 12.39
N LEU A 328 14.88 10.63 11.18
CA LEU A 328 16.31 10.70 10.86
C LEU A 328 16.87 12.12 11.05
N ARG A 329 16.12 13.15 10.65
CA ARG A 329 16.53 14.55 10.89
C ARG A 329 16.65 14.88 12.37
N ARG A 330 15.73 14.40 13.19
CA ARG A 330 15.76 14.62 14.64
C ARG A 330 16.88 13.83 15.32
N THR A 331 16.97 12.53 15.07
CA THR A 331 17.85 11.62 15.81
C THR A 331 19.28 11.64 15.27
N LEU A 332 19.46 11.61 13.95
CA LEU A 332 20.79 11.57 13.31
C LEU A 332 21.35 12.98 13.07
N LEU A 333 20.53 13.91 12.57
CA LEU A 333 20.98 15.28 12.23
C LEU A 333 20.75 16.31 13.35
N ARG A 334 20.20 15.91 14.51
CA ARG A 334 19.91 16.78 15.67
C ARG A 334 19.13 18.07 15.32
N ARG A 335 18.26 18.01 14.29
CA ARG A 335 17.41 19.14 13.88
C ARG A 335 16.09 19.16 14.65
N PRO A 336 15.42 20.32 14.78
CA PRO A 336 14.13 20.42 15.46
C PRO A 336 13.11 19.46 14.83
N ALA A 337 12.27 18.89 15.68
CA ALA A 337 11.27 17.91 15.27
C ALA A 337 10.23 18.56 14.34
N ASP A 338 9.93 17.87 13.24
CA ASP A 338 8.88 18.27 12.30
C ASP A 338 7.51 18.29 13.00
N ALA A 339 6.63 19.23 12.63
CA ALA A 339 5.29 19.39 13.23
C ALA A 339 4.44 18.10 13.13
N ARG A 340 4.69 17.28 12.11
CA ARG A 340 4.02 15.98 11.96
C ARG A 340 4.29 15.02 13.12
N LEU A 341 5.44 15.11 13.77
CA LEU A 341 5.76 14.27 14.92
C LEU A 341 4.99 14.71 16.16
N SER A 342 4.78 16.01 16.37
CA SER A 342 4.06 16.51 17.55
C SER A 342 2.57 16.15 17.52
N GLU A 343 1.99 15.92 16.34
CA GLU A 343 0.62 15.42 16.16
C GLU A 343 0.42 13.98 16.67
N LEU A 344 1.51 13.20 16.79
CA LEU A 344 1.45 11.81 17.26
C LEU A 344 1.46 11.70 18.80
N LYS A 345 0.85 10.65 19.32
CA LYS A 345 1.00 10.22 20.72
C LYS A 345 2.46 9.80 20.99
N ARG A 346 2.87 9.78 22.26
CA ARG A 346 4.25 9.42 22.64
C ARG A 346 4.64 7.99 22.25
N TRP A 347 3.78 7.02 22.53
CA TRP A 347 4.08 5.61 22.23
C TRP A 347 4.27 5.32 20.73
N PRO A 348 3.41 5.82 19.82
CA PRO A 348 3.66 5.75 18.38
C PRO A 348 4.99 6.37 17.96
N GLN A 349 5.36 7.54 18.47
CA GLN A 349 6.65 8.16 18.15
C GLN A 349 7.83 7.27 18.54
N VAL A 350 7.81 6.68 19.74
CA VAL A 350 8.86 5.77 20.22
C VAL A 350 8.94 4.55 19.32
N PHE A 351 7.80 3.94 19.00
CA PHE A 351 7.73 2.76 18.13
C PHE A 351 8.30 3.05 16.74
N VAL A 352 7.84 4.12 16.06
CA VAL A 352 8.34 4.45 14.73
C VAL A 352 9.84 4.77 14.80
N THR A 353 10.30 5.43 15.86
CA THR A 353 11.74 5.70 16.05
C THR A 353 12.54 4.40 16.15
N LEU A 354 12.11 3.46 16.99
CA LEU A 354 12.76 2.16 17.14
C LEU A 354 12.76 1.37 15.82
N TRP A 355 11.63 1.33 15.13
CA TRP A 355 11.52 0.70 13.82
C TRP A 355 12.47 1.32 12.79
N VAL A 356 12.55 2.65 12.70
CA VAL A 356 13.50 3.33 11.79
C VAL A 356 14.94 2.99 12.14
N LEU A 357 15.31 3.01 13.42
CA LEU A 357 16.67 2.74 13.89
C LEU A 357 17.09 1.28 13.76
N THR A 358 16.15 0.35 13.55
CA THR A 358 16.43 -1.08 13.38
C THR A 358 16.34 -1.50 11.92
N VAL A 359 15.25 -1.16 11.24
CA VAL A 359 14.97 -1.56 9.86
C VAL A 359 15.87 -0.86 8.85
N ILE A 360 16.17 0.43 9.02
CA ILE A 360 17.03 1.13 8.05
C ILE A 360 18.46 0.58 8.04
N PRO A 361 19.17 0.44 9.17
CA PRO A 361 20.49 -0.19 9.17
C PRO A 361 20.47 -1.63 8.65
N MET A 362 19.45 -2.41 9.03
CA MET A 362 19.28 -3.78 8.52
C MET A 362 19.13 -3.81 7.00
N LEU A 363 18.30 -2.91 6.43
CA LEU A 363 18.13 -2.77 4.99
C LEU A 363 19.43 -2.33 4.29
N VAL A 364 20.16 -1.35 4.87
CA VAL A 364 21.46 -0.93 4.33
C VAL A 364 22.45 -2.09 4.32
N PHE A 365 22.50 -2.86 5.40
CA PHE A 365 23.34 -4.04 5.50
C PHE A 365 22.96 -5.11 4.46
N GLN A 366 21.66 -5.43 4.34
CA GLN A 366 21.16 -6.41 3.37
C GLN A 366 21.43 -5.98 1.93
N ILE A 367 21.21 -4.70 1.59
CA ILE A 367 21.53 -4.15 0.27
C ILE A 367 23.05 -4.24 0.03
N GLY A 368 23.87 -3.93 1.04
CA GLY A 368 25.33 -4.09 0.96
C GLY A 368 25.76 -5.52 0.68
N LEU A 369 25.13 -6.50 1.33
CA LEU A 369 25.35 -7.93 1.05
C LEU A 369 24.89 -8.32 -0.35
N ILE A 370 23.73 -7.85 -0.81
CA ILE A 370 23.25 -8.15 -2.17
C ILE A 370 24.26 -7.59 -3.18
N ILE A 371 24.66 -6.33 -3.05
CA ILE A 371 25.61 -5.66 -3.94
C ILE A 371 26.95 -6.40 -3.98
N SER A 372 27.44 -6.92 -2.86
CA SER A 372 28.70 -7.68 -2.84
C SER A 372 28.60 -9.03 -3.55
N GLN A 373 27.40 -9.62 -3.66
CA GLN A 373 27.16 -10.89 -4.37
C GLN A 373 26.88 -10.71 -5.86
N VAL A 374 26.44 -9.53 -6.31
CA VAL A 374 26.13 -9.26 -7.73
C VAL A 374 27.27 -9.65 -8.69
N PRO A 375 28.55 -9.33 -8.44
CA PRO A 375 29.63 -9.71 -9.37
C PRO A 375 29.77 -11.22 -9.54
N ALA A 376 29.63 -11.97 -8.44
CA ALA A 376 29.71 -13.42 -8.47
C ALA A 376 28.51 -14.04 -9.19
N LEU A 377 27.31 -13.47 -9.01
CA LEU A 377 26.11 -13.87 -9.73
C LEU A 377 26.26 -13.65 -11.24
N VAL A 378 26.66 -12.44 -11.65
CA VAL A 378 26.91 -12.09 -13.05
C VAL A 378 27.94 -13.02 -13.69
N ALA A 379 29.03 -13.33 -12.99
CA ALA A 379 30.05 -14.24 -13.51
C ALA A 379 29.50 -15.66 -13.71
N LYS A 380 28.74 -16.19 -12.75
CA LYS A 380 28.11 -17.52 -12.83
C LYS A 380 27.10 -17.60 -13.98
N ASP A 381 26.22 -16.63 -14.08
CA ASP A 381 25.20 -16.57 -15.12
C ASP A 381 25.85 -16.42 -16.49
N TRP A 382 26.89 -15.59 -16.62
CA TRP A 382 27.66 -15.45 -17.85
C TRP A 382 28.29 -16.78 -18.31
N MET A 383 28.92 -17.53 -17.39
CA MET A 383 29.48 -18.84 -17.70
C MET A 383 28.40 -19.83 -18.14
N MET A 384 27.25 -19.86 -17.45
CA MET A 384 26.13 -20.73 -17.79
C MET A 384 25.54 -20.37 -19.16
N MET A 385 25.33 -19.08 -19.44
CA MET A 385 24.84 -18.63 -20.75
C MET A 385 25.78 -19.00 -21.89
N ARG A 386 27.10 -18.85 -21.71
CA ARG A 386 28.09 -19.28 -22.72
C ARG A 386 28.04 -20.78 -22.97
N ARG A 387 27.88 -21.58 -21.91
CA ARG A 387 27.74 -23.04 -22.01
C ARG A 387 26.48 -23.42 -22.78
N LEU A 388 25.33 -22.86 -22.42
CA LEU A 388 24.05 -23.11 -23.09
C LEU A 388 24.09 -22.70 -24.57
N ALA A 389 24.72 -21.56 -24.88
CA ALA A 389 24.90 -21.11 -26.25
C ALA A 389 25.82 -22.02 -27.07
N ALA A 390 26.91 -22.53 -26.47
CA ALA A 390 27.81 -23.48 -27.12
C ALA A 390 27.13 -24.84 -27.37
N GLU A 391 26.37 -25.36 -26.40
CA GLU A 391 25.58 -26.60 -26.55
C GLU A 391 24.51 -26.45 -27.63
N ALA A 392 23.84 -25.29 -27.70
CA ALA A 392 22.87 -25.00 -28.76
C ALA A 392 23.52 -24.93 -30.16
N ALA A 393 24.75 -24.42 -30.26
CA ALA A 393 25.47 -24.28 -31.53
C ALA A 393 26.00 -25.62 -32.10
N GLN A 394 26.13 -26.67 -31.28
CA GLN A 394 26.69 -27.97 -31.68
C GLN A 394 25.68 -28.93 -32.33
N GLY A 395 24.57 -28.41 -32.86
CA GLY A 395 23.55 -29.22 -33.56
C GLY A 395 22.38 -29.63 -32.67
N ALA A 396 22.00 -28.80 -31.71
CA ALA A 396 20.85 -29.02 -30.85
C ALA A 396 19.54 -29.10 -31.66
N GLY A 397 18.70 -30.10 -31.36
CA GLY A 397 17.34 -30.17 -31.91
C GLY A 397 16.49 -28.97 -31.49
N VAL A 398 15.38 -28.72 -32.19
CA VAL A 398 14.49 -27.56 -31.96
C VAL A 398 14.08 -27.42 -30.50
N LEU A 399 13.75 -28.54 -29.85
CA LEU A 399 13.35 -28.56 -28.44
C LEU A 399 14.48 -28.05 -27.52
N GLN A 400 15.71 -28.49 -27.77
CA GLN A 400 16.87 -28.11 -26.96
C GLN A 400 17.22 -26.62 -27.16
N LEU A 401 17.09 -26.12 -28.40
CA LEU A 401 17.25 -24.69 -28.70
C LEU A 401 16.23 -23.83 -27.93
N LEU A 402 14.96 -24.27 -27.89
CA LEU A 402 13.90 -23.61 -27.14
C LEU A 402 14.16 -23.64 -25.63
N THR A 403 14.57 -24.79 -25.07
CA THR A 403 14.85 -24.91 -23.63
C THR A 403 16.07 -24.08 -23.22
N SER A 404 17.15 -24.08 -24.00
CA SER A 404 18.34 -23.26 -23.73
C SER A 404 18.03 -21.77 -23.83
N GLY A 405 17.22 -21.37 -24.83
CA GLY A 405 16.73 -20.00 -24.97
C GLY A 405 15.91 -19.55 -23.75
N LEU A 406 14.97 -20.38 -23.29
CA LEU A 406 14.18 -20.09 -22.09
C LEU A 406 15.04 -19.99 -20.83
N GLN A 407 16.02 -20.88 -20.66
CA GLN A 407 16.95 -20.83 -19.52
C GLN A 407 17.79 -19.55 -19.54
N ILE A 408 18.31 -19.14 -20.70
CA ILE A 408 19.05 -17.88 -20.85
C ILE A 408 18.18 -16.69 -20.44
N VAL A 409 16.91 -16.65 -20.89
CA VAL A 409 15.96 -15.60 -20.48
C VAL A 409 15.76 -15.59 -18.96
N MET A 410 15.60 -16.77 -18.35
CA MET A 410 15.43 -16.90 -16.90
C MET A 410 16.68 -16.48 -16.10
N LEU A 411 17.89 -16.63 -16.65
CA LEU A 411 19.13 -16.13 -16.03
C LEU A 411 19.28 -14.61 -16.16
N ILE A 412 18.83 -14.03 -17.28
CA ILE A 412 18.91 -12.58 -17.51
C ILE A 412 17.92 -11.83 -16.60
N LEU A 413 16.75 -12.41 -16.33
CA LEU A 413 15.66 -11.72 -15.65
C LEU A 413 16.03 -11.20 -14.23
N PRO A 414 16.65 -12.00 -13.32
CA PRO A 414 17.12 -11.51 -12.03
C PRO A 414 18.15 -10.39 -12.15
N LEU A 415 19.10 -10.51 -13.09
CA LEU A 415 20.13 -9.50 -13.34
C LEU A 415 19.52 -8.17 -13.81
N ALA A 416 18.54 -8.24 -14.72
CA ALA A 416 17.79 -7.07 -15.15
C ALA A 416 17.01 -6.43 -13.99
N GLY A 417 16.39 -7.24 -13.13
CA GLY A 417 15.71 -6.78 -11.92
C GLY A 417 16.67 -6.03 -10.97
N VAL A 418 17.84 -6.60 -10.67
CA VAL A 418 18.87 -5.96 -9.85
C VAL A 418 19.34 -4.64 -10.49
N ALA A 419 19.62 -4.64 -11.80
CA ALA A 419 20.04 -3.45 -12.52
C ALA A 419 18.99 -2.32 -12.45
N LEU A 420 17.70 -2.65 -12.62
CA LEU A 420 16.60 -1.69 -12.50
C LEU A 420 16.50 -1.11 -11.08
N ILE A 421 16.65 -1.94 -10.04
CA ILE A 421 16.64 -1.49 -8.65
C ILE A 421 17.83 -0.53 -8.39
N LEU A 422 19.05 -0.93 -8.78
CA LEU A 422 20.25 -0.11 -8.60
C LEU A 422 20.16 1.21 -9.36
N TYR A 423 19.68 1.20 -10.60
CA TYR A 423 19.42 2.40 -11.39
C TYR A 423 18.37 3.31 -10.71
N GLY A 424 17.28 2.73 -10.20
CA GLY A 424 16.23 3.46 -9.50
C GLY A 424 16.73 4.14 -8.22
N VAL A 425 17.55 3.45 -7.43
CA VAL A 425 18.19 3.99 -6.23
C VAL A 425 19.20 5.08 -6.60
N GLY A 426 20.10 4.80 -7.55
CA GLY A 426 21.11 5.75 -8.03
C GLY A 426 20.51 7.05 -8.55
N ARG A 427 19.48 6.96 -9.42
CA ARG A 427 18.76 8.14 -9.94
C ARG A 427 18.11 8.98 -8.84
N ARG A 428 17.66 8.36 -7.74
CA ARG A 428 17.09 9.08 -6.59
C ARG A 428 18.18 9.75 -5.77
N LEU A 429 19.30 9.09 -5.52
CA LEU A 429 20.45 9.66 -4.82
C LEU A 429 21.01 10.86 -5.60
N VAL A 430 21.15 10.76 -6.92
CA VAL A 430 21.58 11.87 -7.77
C VAL A 430 20.60 13.05 -7.67
N ARG A 431 19.28 12.81 -7.79
CA ARG A 431 18.28 13.88 -7.64
C ARG A 431 18.30 14.52 -6.25
N TRP A 432 18.52 13.73 -5.21
CA TRP A 432 18.66 14.22 -3.86
C TRP A 432 19.92 15.08 -3.70
N ALA A 433 21.06 14.63 -4.22
CA ALA A 433 22.31 15.38 -4.21
C ALA A 433 22.20 16.70 -4.99
N VAL A 434 21.59 16.68 -6.18
CA VAL A 434 21.33 17.89 -6.99
C VAL A 434 20.45 18.88 -6.22
N ARG A 435 19.37 18.43 -5.59
CA ARG A 435 18.50 19.30 -4.76
C ARG A 435 19.21 19.84 -3.51
N TYR A 436 20.11 19.05 -2.93
CA TYR A 436 20.91 19.48 -1.78
C TYR A 436 21.90 20.58 -2.17
N ILE A 437 22.53 20.44 -3.34
CA ILE A 437 23.47 21.42 -3.90
C ILE A 437 22.75 22.70 -4.37
N GLN A 438 21.57 22.58 -4.98
CA GLN A 438 20.82 23.72 -5.50
C GLN A 438 20.11 24.56 -4.41
N GLY A 439 20.02 24.07 -3.17
CA GLY A 439 19.29 24.73 -2.08
C GLY A 439 17.77 24.82 -2.32
N PRO A 440 16.95 25.08 -1.29
CA PRO A 440 15.57 25.48 -1.51
C PRO A 440 15.55 26.85 -2.20
N ALA A 441 14.79 26.99 -3.29
CA ALA A 441 14.50 28.30 -3.85
C ALA A 441 13.92 29.21 -2.75
N PRO A 442 14.36 30.47 -2.61
CA PRO A 442 13.77 31.41 -1.67
C PRO A 442 12.26 31.46 -1.94
N GLN A 443 11.45 31.26 -0.90
CA GLN A 443 10.03 31.59 -1.02
C GLN A 443 9.96 33.09 -1.32
N PRO A 444 9.20 33.53 -2.35
CA PRO A 444 8.95 34.94 -2.53
C PRO A 444 8.30 35.45 -1.23
N MET A 445 8.94 36.46 -0.63
CA MET A 445 8.35 37.21 0.48
C MET A 445 6.97 37.70 0.01
N PRO A 446 5.90 37.51 0.78
CA PRO A 446 4.66 38.24 0.51
C PRO A 446 5.00 39.73 0.63
N ASP A 447 4.86 40.46 -0.48
CA ASP A 447 5.06 41.89 -0.53
C ASP A 447 4.20 42.58 0.55
N ALA A 448 4.85 43.49 1.26
CA ALA A 448 4.32 44.28 2.36
C ALA A 448 3.37 45.40 1.90
#